data_AF-A0A847HWH1-F1
#
_entry.id   AF-A0A847HWH1-F1
#
_cell.length_a   1.000
_cell.length_b   1.000
_cell.length_c   1.000
_cell.angle_alpha   90.00
_cell.angle_beta   90.00
_cell.angle_gamma   90.00
#
_symmetry.space_group_name_H-M   'P 1'
#
loop_
_entity.id
_entity.type
_entity.pdbx_description
1 polymer ?
#
loop_
_entity_poly.entity_id
_entity_poly.type
_entity_poly.pdbx_seq_one_letter_code
_entity_poly.pdbx_strand_id
1 'polypeptide(L)'
;MAEAGSDARAVQAAGAPARAADAPPPTTSVALADLDGRTAYRLLTGLVAPRPIAWVSTLSPAGVPNLAPFSFFTLLTGRPPTVMFAAGDRPGGEAKDTLANALATGEFVVNLADRQLAEAVNATSAMVAPDVDEFALAGLATAPSVEVAPPRVAAAPAALEARVSQVVPVEGSPATMVLGHVLRVHVRTDLLAADGLVDAERFGPVARLGRDEYAALGEVFRLRRPSKRAGTAEPARPA
;
A
#
# COMPACT_ATOMS: atom_id res chain seq x y z
N MET A 1 -40.61 -50.31 43.90
CA MET A 1 -41.87 -49.53 43.84
C MET A 1 -41.49 -48.06 43.87
N ALA A 2 -41.96 -47.31 42.85
CA ALA A 2 -41.98 -45.84 42.66
C ALA A 2 -40.62 -45.11 42.65
N GLU A 3 -40.08 -44.64 41.50
CA GLU A 3 -40.49 -43.50 40.64
C GLU A 3 -40.61 -42.14 41.34
N ALA A 4 -39.73 -41.21 40.97
CA ALA A 4 -40.06 -39.80 40.69
C ALA A 4 -38.90 -39.16 39.90
N GLY A 5 -39.18 -38.77 38.66
CA GLY A 5 -38.25 -38.07 37.77
C GLY A 5 -38.08 -36.59 38.11
N SER A 6 -36.98 -36.00 37.64
CA SER A 6 -36.82 -34.57 37.47
C SER A 6 -35.98 -34.29 36.24
N ASP A 7 -36.71 -34.11 35.15
CA ASP A 7 -36.42 -33.47 33.88
C ASP A 7 -35.20 -32.50 33.88
N ALA A 8 -34.10 -32.93 33.27
CA ALA A 8 -33.01 -32.04 32.89
C ALA A 8 -33.40 -31.33 31.58
N ARG A 9 -34.07 -30.18 31.70
CA ARG A 9 -34.40 -29.33 30.56
C ARG A 9 -33.13 -28.93 29.82
N ALA A 10 -33.03 -29.37 28.58
CA ALA A 10 -32.09 -28.88 27.59
C ALA A 10 -32.20 -27.35 27.50
N VAL A 11 -31.09 -26.65 27.78
CA VAL A 11 -30.97 -25.22 27.46
C VAL A 11 -30.92 -25.12 25.94
N GLN A 12 -32.07 -24.86 25.36
CA GLN A 12 -32.21 -24.56 23.95
C GLN A 12 -31.39 -23.29 23.68
N ALA A 13 -30.31 -23.44 22.90
CA ALA A 13 -29.55 -22.30 22.40
C ALA A 13 -30.52 -21.41 21.62
N ALA A 14 -30.88 -20.27 22.22
CA ALA A 14 -31.67 -19.26 21.54
C ALA A 14 -30.90 -18.85 20.28
N GLY A 15 -31.45 -19.23 19.13
CA GLY A 15 -30.95 -18.76 17.84
C GLY A 15 -30.87 -17.24 17.89
N ALA A 16 -29.71 -16.68 17.56
CA ALA A 16 -29.56 -15.25 17.39
C ALA A 16 -30.71 -14.77 16.48
N PRO A 17 -31.48 -13.75 16.87
CA PRO A 17 -32.58 -13.28 16.05
C PRO A 17 -31.99 -12.88 14.69
N ALA A 18 -32.55 -13.43 13.61
CA ALA A 18 -32.30 -12.97 12.27
C ALA A 18 -32.54 -11.46 12.29
N ARG A 19 -31.47 -10.66 12.09
CA ARG A 19 -31.62 -9.21 11.97
C ARG A 19 -32.65 -8.97 10.87
N ALA A 20 -33.74 -8.29 11.21
CA ALA A 20 -34.61 -7.70 10.21
C ALA A 20 -33.69 -6.96 9.23
N ALA A 21 -33.90 -7.16 7.92
CA ALA A 21 -33.11 -6.49 6.91
C ALA A 21 -33.46 -5.00 6.97
N ASP A 22 -32.74 -4.26 7.82
CA ASP A 22 -32.79 -2.79 7.84
C ASP A 22 -32.51 -2.32 6.43
N ALA A 23 -33.34 -1.39 5.94
CA ALA A 23 -33.12 -0.76 4.65
C ALA A 23 -31.66 -0.24 4.58
N PRO A 24 -30.98 -0.36 3.44
CA PRO A 24 -29.61 0.09 3.33
C PRO A 24 -29.51 1.57 3.71
N PRO A 25 -28.38 2.00 4.30
CA PRO A 25 -28.20 3.40 4.67
C PRO A 25 -28.40 4.31 3.44
N PRO A 26 -28.86 5.55 3.64
CA PRO A 26 -28.99 6.52 2.56
C PRO A 26 -27.70 6.58 1.74
N THR A 27 -27.81 6.36 0.44
CA THR A 27 -26.67 6.25 -0.47
C THR A 27 -26.82 7.25 -1.60
N THR A 28 -25.77 8.01 -1.88
CA THR A 28 -25.68 8.82 -3.10
C THR A 28 -25.07 7.96 -4.21
N SER A 29 -25.77 7.86 -5.34
CA SER A 29 -25.27 7.20 -6.54
C SER A 29 -24.95 8.25 -7.61
N VAL A 30 -23.80 8.13 -8.25
CA VAL A 30 -23.34 9.02 -9.31
C VAL A 30 -22.59 8.20 -10.36
N ALA A 31 -22.89 8.41 -11.64
CA ALA A 31 -22.09 7.82 -12.71
C ALA A 31 -20.85 8.70 -12.96
N LEU A 32 -19.67 8.07 -13.08
CA LEU A 32 -18.43 8.82 -13.31
C LEU A 32 -18.42 9.56 -14.66
N ALA A 33 -19.20 9.09 -15.63
CA ALA A 33 -19.38 9.76 -16.92
C ALA A 33 -20.07 11.12 -16.80
N ASP A 34 -20.78 11.37 -15.69
CA ASP A 34 -21.48 12.64 -15.43
C ASP A 34 -20.60 13.64 -14.66
N LEU A 35 -19.35 13.27 -14.33
CA LEU A 35 -18.41 14.09 -13.57
C LEU A 35 -17.26 14.58 -14.44
N ASP A 36 -16.78 15.78 -14.16
CA ASP A 36 -15.48 16.20 -14.69
C ASP A 36 -14.35 15.36 -14.08
N GLY A 37 -13.22 15.24 -14.80
CA GLY A 37 -12.12 14.38 -14.39
C GLY A 37 -11.50 14.74 -13.04
N ARG A 38 -11.53 16.01 -12.62
CA ARG A 38 -11.01 16.43 -11.31
C ARG A 38 -11.93 15.99 -10.19
N THR A 39 -13.25 16.13 -10.37
CA THR A 39 -14.24 15.67 -9.39
C THR A 39 -14.24 14.15 -9.28
N ALA A 40 -14.20 13.42 -10.40
CA ALA A 40 -14.05 11.97 -10.41
C ALA A 40 -12.77 11.52 -9.68
N TYR A 41 -11.63 12.15 -9.96
CA TYR A 41 -10.36 11.87 -9.29
C TYR A 41 -10.42 12.07 -7.77
N ARG A 42 -11.00 13.20 -7.31
CA ARG A 42 -11.13 13.49 -5.88
C ARG A 42 -12.07 12.51 -5.17
N LEU A 43 -13.16 12.12 -5.82
CA LEU A 43 -14.08 11.12 -5.28
C LEU A 43 -13.37 9.76 -5.13
N LEU A 44 -12.70 9.29 -6.17
CA LEU A 44 -11.98 8.01 -6.16
C LEU A 44 -10.85 7.98 -5.13
N THR A 45 -10.03 9.04 -5.06
CA THR A 45 -8.94 9.11 -4.08
C THR A 45 -9.42 9.34 -2.65
N GLY A 46 -10.63 9.89 -2.45
CA GLY A 46 -11.29 9.94 -1.15
C GLY A 46 -11.81 8.57 -0.69
N LEU A 47 -12.30 7.74 -1.61
CA LEU A 47 -12.88 6.42 -1.31
C LEU A 47 -11.83 5.32 -1.20
N VAL A 48 -10.80 5.34 -2.06
CA VAL A 48 -9.69 4.40 -2.03
C VAL A 48 -8.60 5.00 -1.14
N ALA A 49 -8.77 4.84 0.17
CA ALA A 49 -7.89 5.33 1.22
C ALA A 49 -7.99 4.46 2.49
N PRO A 50 -6.98 4.44 3.37
CA PRO A 50 -5.66 5.06 3.23
C PRO A 50 -4.83 4.37 2.15
N ARG A 51 -4.08 5.14 1.35
CA ARG A 51 -3.18 4.58 0.32
C ARG A 51 -1.74 4.55 0.83
N PRO A 52 -1.04 3.41 0.72
CA PRO A 52 0.39 3.39 0.99
C PRO A 52 1.13 4.27 -0.03
N ILE A 53 2.28 4.78 0.36
CA ILE A 53 3.10 5.66 -0.48
C ILE A 53 4.36 4.91 -0.87
N ALA A 54 4.60 4.76 -2.17
CA ALA A 54 5.91 4.43 -2.69
C ALA A 54 6.73 5.72 -2.78
N TRP A 55 7.75 5.87 -1.93
CA TRP A 55 8.69 6.97 -2.02
C TRP A 55 9.89 6.53 -2.86
N VAL A 56 9.79 6.74 -4.16
CA VAL A 56 10.63 6.07 -5.15
C VAL A 56 11.87 6.88 -5.44
N SER A 57 13.03 6.30 -5.21
CA SER A 57 14.30 6.83 -5.72
C SER A 57 14.78 6.11 -6.97
N THR A 58 15.33 6.89 -7.89
CA THR A 58 15.91 6.43 -9.16
C THR A 58 17.19 7.21 -9.46
N LEU A 59 17.94 6.76 -10.46
CA LEU A 59 19.06 7.51 -11.04
C LEU A 59 18.77 7.76 -12.51
N SER A 60 19.09 8.97 -12.98
CA SER A 60 19.15 9.22 -14.41
C SER A 60 20.34 8.48 -15.04
N PRO A 61 20.38 8.31 -16.37
CA PRO A 61 21.56 7.77 -17.05
C PRO A 61 22.86 8.56 -16.80
N ALA A 62 22.74 9.84 -16.43
CA ALA A 62 23.87 10.69 -16.05
C ALA A 62 24.26 10.57 -14.56
N GLY A 63 23.58 9.72 -13.80
CA GLY A 63 23.83 9.51 -12.37
C GLY A 63 23.21 10.56 -11.45
N VAL A 64 22.27 11.38 -11.95
CA VAL A 64 21.54 12.35 -11.12
C VAL A 64 20.50 11.59 -10.30
N PRO A 65 20.53 11.67 -8.96
CA PRO A 65 19.51 11.06 -8.10
C PRO A 65 18.20 11.83 -8.23
N ASN A 66 17.10 11.08 -8.26
CA ASN A 66 15.74 11.61 -8.19
C ASN A 66 14.97 10.89 -7.08
N LEU A 67 14.09 11.58 -6.38
CA LEU A 67 13.23 11.02 -5.33
C LEU A 67 11.83 11.64 -5.35
N ALA A 68 10.79 10.82 -5.52
CA ALA A 68 9.42 11.32 -5.58
C ALA A 68 8.38 10.34 -4.97
N PRO A 69 7.28 10.83 -4.37
CA PRO A 69 6.23 9.99 -3.79
C PRO A 69 5.11 9.64 -4.77
N PHE A 70 4.62 8.40 -4.70
CA PHE A 70 3.51 7.88 -5.49
C PHE A 70 2.52 7.14 -4.58
N SER A 71 1.28 7.64 -4.51
CA SER A 71 0.22 6.99 -3.71
C SER A 71 -0.63 5.98 -4.50
N PHE A 72 -0.39 5.84 -5.80
CA PHE A 72 -0.98 4.76 -6.61
C PHE A 72 0.00 3.59 -6.56
N PHE A 73 0.09 2.96 -5.39
CA PHE A 73 1.09 1.95 -5.05
C PHE A 73 0.46 0.76 -4.33
N THR A 74 0.96 -0.46 -4.59
CA THR A 74 0.64 -1.65 -3.82
C THR A 74 1.72 -2.73 -3.95
N LEU A 75 1.75 -3.68 -3.00
CA LEU A 75 2.33 -5.00 -3.23
C LEU A 75 1.41 -5.79 -4.17
N LEU A 76 1.94 -6.34 -5.27
CA LEU A 76 1.15 -7.05 -6.27
C LEU A 76 1.11 -8.56 -6.02
N THR A 77 2.26 -9.18 -5.76
CA THR A 77 2.37 -10.61 -5.46
C THR A 77 3.60 -10.87 -4.59
N GLY A 78 3.56 -11.95 -3.79
CA GLY A 78 4.71 -12.43 -3.02
C GLY A 78 5.56 -13.48 -3.74
N ARG A 79 5.14 -13.95 -4.93
CA ARG A 79 5.89 -14.93 -5.74
C ARG A 79 5.65 -14.72 -7.25
N PRO A 80 6.65 -14.22 -8.02
CA PRO A 80 7.83 -13.52 -7.49
C PRO A 80 7.41 -12.30 -6.65
N PRO A 81 8.23 -11.82 -5.71
CA PRO A 81 7.91 -10.62 -4.93
C PRO A 81 7.89 -9.40 -5.86
N THR A 82 6.71 -8.81 -6.06
CA THR A 82 6.49 -7.75 -7.04
C THR A 82 5.72 -6.59 -6.43
N VAL A 83 6.23 -5.38 -6.63
CA VAL A 83 5.53 -4.13 -6.30
C VAL A 83 5.04 -3.44 -7.57
N MET A 84 3.98 -2.65 -7.44
CA MET A 84 3.45 -1.81 -8.50
C MET A 84 3.35 -0.36 -8.02
N PHE A 85 3.83 0.59 -8.82
CA PHE A 85 3.42 1.98 -8.70
C PHE A 85 3.00 2.53 -10.07
N ALA A 86 2.11 3.53 -10.07
CA ALA A 86 1.76 4.26 -11.28
C ALA A 86 2.26 5.71 -11.21
N ALA A 87 2.90 6.16 -12.28
CA ALA A 87 3.35 7.52 -12.47
C ALA A 87 2.53 8.17 -13.59
N GLY A 88 1.94 9.33 -13.30
CA GLY A 88 1.38 10.19 -14.33
C GLY A 88 2.44 11.08 -14.97
N ASP A 89 2.18 11.55 -16.18
CA ASP A 89 3.01 12.56 -16.84
C ASP A 89 3.00 13.91 -16.10
N ARG A 90 3.98 14.73 -16.44
CA ARG A 90 4.06 16.15 -16.08
C ARG A 90 2.98 16.96 -16.79
N PRO A 91 2.64 18.16 -16.29
CA PRO A 91 1.94 19.15 -17.09
C PRO A 91 2.72 19.41 -18.39
N GLY A 92 2.17 18.99 -19.54
CA GLY A 92 2.87 19.03 -20.83
C GLY A 92 3.02 17.67 -21.52
N GLY A 93 2.73 16.56 -20.82
CA GLY A 93 2.73 15.21 -21.40
C GLY A 93 4.08 14.49 -21.38
N GLU A 94 5.09 15.10 -20.76
CA GLU A 94 6.40 14.46 -20.56
C GLU A 94 6.35 13.52 -19.36
N ALA A 95 7.02 12.36 -19.45
CA ALA A 95 7.18 11.46 -18.32
C ALA A 95 7.84 12.19 -17.13
N LYS A 96 7.41 11.86 -15.90
CA LYS A 96 8.13 12.26 -14.69
C LYS A 96 9.51 11.60 -14.65
N ASP A 97 10.48 12.24 -13.99
CA ASP A 97 11.86 11.74 -13.94
C ASP A 97 11.94 10.33 -13.36
N THR A 98 11.15 10.02 -12.32
CA THR A 98 11.08 8.64 -11.81
C THR A 98 10.75 7.63 -12.90
N LEU A 99 9.75 7.91 -13.75
CA LEU A 99 9.33 7.01 -14.82
C LEU A 99 10.39 6.94 -15.93
N ALA A 100 10.91 8.10 -16.36
CA ALA A 100 11.95 8.18 -17.38
C ALA A 100 13.22 7.43 -16.94
N ASN A 101 13.65 7.63 -15.71
CA ASN A 101 14.82 6.97 -15.11
C ASN A 101 14.61 5.47 -14.94
N ALA A 102 13.43 5.05 -14.46
CA ALA A 102 13.11 3.62 -14.32
C ALA A 102 13.07 2.91 -15.68
N LEU A 103 12.56 3.57 -16.72
CA LEU A 103 12.60 3.06 -18.10
C LEU A 103 14.03 2.97 -18.65
N ALA A 104 14.84 3.99 -18.41
CA ALA A 104 16.18 4.07 -18.97
C ALA A 104 17.19 3.15 -18.26
N THR A 105 17.07 3.00 -16.94
CA THR A 105 18.04 2.25 -16.12
C THR A 105 17.53 0.89 -15.67
N GLY A 106 16.21 0.67 -15.67
CA GLY A 106 15.60 -0.58 -15.23
C GLY A 106 15.60 -0.78 -13.71
N GLU A 107 15.98 0.23 -12.92
CA GLU A 107 16.22 0.10 -11.50
C GLU A 107 15.55 1.21 -10.68
N PHE A 108 15.05 0.86 -9.50
CA PHE A 108 14.50 1.80 -8.54
C PHE A 108 14.52 1.24 -7.12
N VAL A 109 14.35 2.12 -6.14
CA VAL A 109 14.13 1.74 -4.74
C VAL A 109 12.79 2.32 -4.29
N VAL A 110 11.95 1.51 -3.64
CA VAL A 110 10.79 2.00 -2.89
C VAL A 110 11.19 2.19 -1.44
N ASN A 111 11.32 3.43 -1.00
CA ASN A 111 11.50 3.79 0.40
C ASN A 111 10.11 3.85 1.06
N LEU A 112 9.95 3.21 2.22
CA LEU A 112 8.75 3.33 3.02
C LEU A 112 8.99 4.33 4.15
N ALA A 113 8.05 5.25 4.34
CA ALA A 113 8.15 6.34 5.29
C ALA A 113 7.23 6.11 6.50
N ASP A 114 7.70 6.56 7.67
CA ASP A 114 6.87 6.72 8.86
C ASP A 114 6.37 8.17 8.96
N ARG A 115 5.71 8.51 10.07
CA ARG A 115 5.23 9.87 10.33
C ARG A 115 6.34 10.92 10.39
N GLN A 116 7.54 10.57 10.85
CA GLN A 116 8.64 11.53 11.01
C GLN A 116 9.15 12.03 9.66
N LEU A 117 9.05 11.20 8.62
CA LEU A 117 9.45 11.53 7.26
C LEU A 117 8.34 12.17 6.41
N ALA A 118 7.13 12.36 6.95
CA ALA A 118 5.98 12.81 6.16
C ALA A 118 6.19 14.19 5.49
N GLU A 119 6.88 15.12 6.15
CA GLU A 119 7.20 16.43 5.57
C GLU A 119 8.19 16.32 4.40
N ALA A 120 9.22 15.47 4.53
CA ALA A 120 10.17 15.21 3.45
C ALA A 120 9.51 14.48 2.27
N VAL A 121 8.63 13.51 2.54
CA VAL A 121 7.79 12.88 1.52
C VAL A 121 6.97 13.94 0.78
N ASN A 122 6.37 14.90 1.48
CA ASN A 122 5.62 15.98 0.83
C ASN A 122 6.53 16.94 0.05
N ALA A 123 7.68 17.33 0.59
CA ALA A 123 8.64 18.24 -0.05
C ALA A 123 9.14 17.69 -1.39
N THR A 124 9.46 16.39 -1.44
CA THR A 124 9.91 15.68 -2.66
C THR A 124 8.81 15.45 -3.69
N SER A 125 7.58 15.93 -3.46
CA SER A 125 6.53 15.96 -4.49
C SER A 125 6.56 17.23 -5.35
N ALA A 126 7.42 18.19 -5.03
CA ALA A 126 7.59 19.42 -5.78
C ALA A 126 7.98 19.16 -7.24
N MET A 127 7.46 19.98 -8.16
CA MET A 127 7.89 19.93 -9.56
C MET A 127 9.20 20.71 -9.70
N VAL A 128 10.30 19.96 -9.77
CA VAL A 128 11.65 20.51 -10.00
C VAL A 128 12.18 20.09 -11.37
N ALA A 129 13.29 20.71 -11.78
CA ALA A 129 13.96 20.37 -13.02
C ALA A 129 14.70 19.02 -12.91
N PRO A 130 14.91 18.28 -14.01
CA PRO A 130 15.49 16.93 -13.96
C PRO A 130 16.92 16.81 -13.43
N ASP A 131 17.63 17.93 -13.32
CA ASP A 131 18.99 18.04 -12.77
C ASP A 131 18.99 18.36 -11.27
N VAL A 132 17.82 18.56 -10.65
CA VAL A 132 17.69 18.83 -9.22
C VAL A 132 17.63 17.54 -8.43
N ASP A 133 18.49 17.40 -7.43
CA ASP A 133 18.47 16.31 -6.46
C ASP A 133 17.42 16.56 -5.37
N GLU A 134 16.30 15.82 -5.39
CA GLU A 134 15.26 15.98 -4.35
C GLU A 134 15.68 15.46 -2.97
N PHE A 135 16.70 14.61 -2.85
CA PHE A 135 17.26 14.27 -1.53
C PHE A 135 17.86 15.51 -0.88
N ALA A 136 18.66 16.26 -1.64
CA ALA A 136 19.24 17.51 -1.17
C ALA A 136 18.16 18.56 -0.87
N LEU A 137 17.15 18.69 -1.75
CA LEU A 137 16.00 19.58 -1.54
C LEU A 137 15.28 19.32 -0.21
N ALA A 138 15.10 18.05 0.14
CA ALA A 138 14.40 17.63 1.35
C ALA A 138 15.32 17.44 2.57
N GLY A 139 16.61 17.76 2.46
CA GLY A 139 17.58 17.62 3.56
C GLY A 139 17.83 16.17 3.99
N LEU A 140 17.77 15.23 3.05
CA LEU A 140 17.87 13.79 3.30
C LEU A 140 19.26 13.25 2.99
N ALA A 141 19.79 12.46 3.91
CA ALA A 141 20.97 11.64 3.63
C ALA A 141 20.59 10.41 2.79
N THR A 142 21.49 10.02 1.88
CA THR A 142 21.39 8.79 1.10
C THR A 142 22.13 7.64 1.78
N ALA A 143 21.68 6.41 1.52
CA ALA A 143 22.40 5.19 1.87
C ALA A 143 22.53 4.32 0.62
N PRO A 144 23.68 3.66 0.39
CA PRO A 144 23.85 2.80 -0.78
C PRO A 144 22.89 1.60 -0.74
N SER A 145 22.46 1.22 -1.93
CA SER A 145 21.79 -0.05 -2.24
C SER A 145 22.83 -1.15 -2.48
N VAL A 146 22.39 -2.41 -2.54
CA VAL A 146 23.26 -3.58 -2.71
C VAL A 146 23.08 -4.25 -4.07
N GLU A 147 21.85 -4.37 -4.55
CA GLU A 147 21.45 -5.03 -5.80
C GLU A 147 21.23 -4.04 -6.96
N VAL A 148 20.93 -2.79 -6.65
CA VAL A 148 20.60 -1.73 -7.63
C VAL A 148 21.43 -0.48 -7.40
N ALA A 149 21.56 0.35 -8.44
CA ALA A 149 22.32 1.60 -8.37
C ALA A 149 21.62 2.73 -7.58
N PRO A 150 20.28 2.96 -7.69
CA PRO A 150 19.64 4.06 -6.99
C PRO A 150 19.81 3.99 -5.47
N PRO A 151 20.12 5.11 -4.79
CA PRO A 151 20.30 5.12 -3.35
C PRO A 151 18.97 4.98 -2.61
N ARG A 152 19.04 4.51 -1.37
CA ARG A 152 17.93 4.51 -0.40
C ARG A 152 17.97 5.81 0.40
N VAL A 153 16.83 6.21 0.96
CA VAL A 153 16.79 7.25 1.98
C VAL A 153 17.37 6.67 3.28
N ALA A 154 18.45 7.23 3.81
CA ALA A 154 19.17 6.66 4.95
C ALA A 154 18.30 6.54 6.20
N ALA A 155 17.41 7.51 6.40
CA ALA A 155 16.49 7.54 7.54
C ALA A 155 15.23 6.67 7.34
N ALA A 156 15.00 6.08 6.15
CA ALA A 156 13.78 5.32 5.89
C ALA A 156 13.71 4.05 6.79
N PRO A 157 12.58 3.84 7.50
CA PRO A 157 12.36 2.63 8.30
C PRO A 157 12.51 1.34 7.51
N ALA A 158 12.13 1.34 6.23
CA ALA A 158 12.32 0.21 5.33
C ALA A 158 12.52 0.67 3.88
N ALA A 159 13.19 -0.14 3.07
CA ALA A 159 13.40 0.10 1.65
C ALA A 159 13.42 -1.20 0.85
N LEU A 160 12.87 -1.14 -0.37
CA LEU A 160 12.76 -2.27 -1.29
C LEU A 160 13.56 -1.95 -2.55
N GLU A 161 14.66 -2.67 -2.77
CA GLU A 161 15.43 -2.57 -4.01
C GLU A 161 14.75 -3.40 -5.10
N ALA A 162 14.48 -2.80 -6.26
CA ALA A 162 13.71 -3.44 -7.31
C ALA A 162 14.26 -3.19 -8.72
N ARG A 163 14.11 -4.21 -9.57
CA ARG A 163 14.29 -4.08 -11.02
C ARG A 163 12.95 -4.05 -11.72
N VAL A 164 12.82 -3.14 -12.67
CA VAL A 164 11.63 -3.04 -13.54
C VAL A 164 11.44 -4.37 -14.27
N SER A 165 10.24 -4.93 -14.14
CA SER A 165 9.85 -6.16 -14.83
C SER A 165 8.87 -5.90 -15.96
N GLN A 166 7.94 -4.97 -15.78
CA GLN A 166 6.98 -4.57 -16.81
C GLN A 166 6.65 -3.09 -16.69
N VAL A 167 6.42 -2.47 -17.84
CA VAL A 167 5.89 -1.10 -17.92
C VAL A 167 4.70 -1.11 -18.87
N VAL A 168 3.56 -0.64 -18.38
CA VAL A 168 2.28 -0.76 -19.07
C VAL A 168 1.59 0.61 -19.05
N PRO A 169 1.49 1.29 -20.21
CA PRO A 169 0.68 2.50 -20.34
C PRO A 169 -0.79 2.18 -20.01
N VAL A 170 -1.44 3.07 -19.26
CA VAL A 170 -2.87 2.95 -18.97
C VAL A 170 -3.65 3.55 -20.14
N GLU A 171 -4.49 2.75 -20.78
CA GLU A 171 -5.30 3.19 -21.92
C GLU A 171 -6.16 4.41 -21.57
N GLY A 172 -6.12 5.43 -22.43
CA GLY A 172 -6.88 6.68 -22.24
C GLY A 172 -6.39 7.57 -21.09
N SER A 173 -5.19 7.32 -20.55
CA SER A 173 -4.64 8.04 -19.40
C SER A 173 -3.18 8.43 -19.61
N PRO A 174 -2.72 9.58 -19.07
CA PRO A 174 -1.29 9.93 -19.00
C PRO A 174 -0.53 9.12 -17.93
N ALA A 175 -1.18 8.11 -17.33
CA ALA A 175 -0.56 7.27 -16.32
C ALA A 175 0.11 6.05 -16.96
N THR A 176 1.30 5.73 -16.46
CA THR A 176 2.02 4.51 -16.79
C THR A 176 2.20 3.69 -15.51
N MET A 177 1.81 2.42 -15.57
CA MET A 177 2.03 1.45 -14.51
C MET A 177 3.43 0.85 -14.65
N VAL A 178 4.16 0.81 -13.54
CA VAL A 178 5.48 0.18 -13.43
C VAL A 178 5.38 -0.98 -12.45
N LEU A 179 5.76 -2.17 -12.90
CA LEU A 179 5.97 -3.34 -12.06
C LEU A 179 7.46 -3.54 -11.84
N GLY A 180 7.85 -3.83 -10.60
CA GLY A 180 9.23 -4.19 -10.28
C GLY A 180 9.33 -5.40 -9.38
N HIS A 181 10.26 -6.29 -9.72
CA HIS A 181 10.64 -7.41 -8.87
C HIS A 181 11.53 -6.92 -7.74
N VAL A 182 11.09 -7.16 -6.51
CA VAL A 182 11.87 -6.82 -5.31
C VAL A 182 13.00 -7.83 -5.18
N LEU A 183 14.23 -7.34 -5.21
CA LEU A 183 15.45 -8.14 -5.10
C LEU A 183 15.94 -8.20 -3.66
N ARG A 184 15.79 -7.09 -2.92
CA ARG A 184 16.27 -6.96 -1.55
C ARG A 184 15.38 -6.06 -0.72
N VAL A 185 15.27 -6.39 0.56
CA VAL A 185 14.55 -5.61 1.56
C VAL A 185 15.53 -5.18 2.65
N HIS A 186 15.48 -3.91 3.01
CA HIS A 186 16.13 -3.34 4.19
C HIS A 186 15.04 -2.96 5.18
N VAL A 187 15.18 -3.35 6.44
CA VAL A 187 14.25 -2.99 7.51
C VAL A 187 15.07 -2.60 8.73
N ARG A 188 14.71 -1.49 9.38
CA ARG A 188 15.31 -1.06 10.64
C ARG A 188 15.00 -2.12 11.71
N THR A 189 16.02 -2.54 12.46
CA THR A 189 15.95 -3.75 13.30
C THR A 189 14.99 -3.63 14.47
N ASP A 190 14.76 -2.42 14.98
CA ASP A 190 13.80 -2.11 16.05
C ASP A 190 12.34 -2.37 15.63
N LEU A 191 12.05 -2.40 14.32
CA LEU A 191 10.72 -2.69 13.77
C LEU A 191 10.37 -4.17 13.78
N LEU A 192 11.37 -5.04 13.98
CA LEU A 192 11.15 -6.48 13.96
C LEU A 192 10.70 -6.98 15.33
N ALA A 193 9.64 -7.78 15.34
CA ALA A 193 9.23 -8.57 16.48
C ALA A 193 10.19 -9.74 16.71
N ALA A 194 10.01 -10.47 17.82
CA ALA A 194 10.86 -11.59 18.19
C ALA A 194 10.85 -12.75 17.18
N ASP A 195 9.80 -12.86 16.36
CA ASP A 195 9.67 -13.85 15.28
C ASP A 195 10.30 -13.38 13.95
N GLY A 196 10.91 -12.19 13.93
CA GLY A 196 11.52 -11.59 12.75
C GLY A 196 10.53 -10.95 11.78
N LEU A 197 9.23 -10.90 12.11
CA LEU A 197 8.23 -10.20 11.31
C LEU A 197 8.17 -8.72 11.69
N VAL A 198 7.69 -7.89 10.77
CA VAL A 198 7.48 -6.46 11.03
C VAL A 198 6.34 -6.28 12.01
N ASP A 199 6.63 -5.61 13.12
CA ASP A 199 5.63 -5.09 14.06
C ASP A 199 5.03 -3.81 13.46
N ALA A 200 3.75 -3.87 13.10
CA ALA A 200 3.07 -2.76 12.43
C ALA A 200 3.03 -1.49 13.31
N GLU A 201 2.84 -1.63 14.63
CA GLU A 201 2.78 -0.49 15.54
C GLU A 201 4.14 0.20 15.66
N ARG A 202 5.23 -0.58 15.69
CA ARG A 202 6.59 -0.02 15.67
C ARG A 202 6.93 0.63 14.34
N PHE A 203 6.47 0.04 13.24
CA PHE A 203 6.73 0.59 11.91
C PHE A 203 5.97 1.91 11.68
N GLY A 204 4.69 1.99 12.08
CA GLY A 204 3.90 3.21 12.01
C GLY A 204 3.94 3.93 10.64
N PRO A 205 3.68 3.23 9.52
CA PRO A 205 3.81 3.81 8.19
C PRO A 205 2.86 5.00 8.01
N VAL A 206 3.31 5.99 7.23
CA VAL A 206 2.45 7.09 6.78
C VAL A 206 1.73 6.73 5.48
N ALA A 207 0.48 7.17 5.36
CA ALA A 207 -0.38 6.94 4.22
C ALA A 207 -0.98 8.24 3.67
N ARG A 208 -1.40 8.24 2.40
CA ARG A 208 -2.08 9.36 1.74
C ARG A 208 -3.60 9.16 1.75
N LEU A 209 -4.35 10.24 1.98
CA LEU A 209 -5.82 10.27 1.91
C LEU A 209 -6.32 11.00 0.64
N GLY A 210 -7.59 11.42 0.61
CA GLY A 210 -8.24 12.00 -0.58
C GLY A 210 -7.93 13.48 -0.86
N ARG A 211 -7.28 14.17 0.07
CA ARG A 211 -6.90 15.60 -0.05
C ARG A 211 -5.39 15.77 0.16
N ASP A 212 -4.97 16.92 0.67
CA ASP A 212 -3.60 17.18 1.13
C ASP A 212 -3.36 16.59 2.53
N GLU A 213 -4.05 15.49 2.81
CA GLU A 213 -4.12 14.85 4.12
C GLU A 213 -3.27 13.57 4.11
N TYR A 214 -2.54 13.39 5.20
CA TYR A 214 -1.78 12.20 5.50
C TYR A 214 -2.34 11.55 6.76
N ALA A 215 -2.27 10.23 6.84
CA ALA A 215 -2.63 9.47 8.03
C ALA A 215 -1.42 8.71 8.56
N ALA A 216 -1.31 8.61 9.90
CA ALA A 216 -0.51 7.56 10.52
C ALA A 216 -1.31 6.22 10.49
N LEU A 217 -0.69 5.11 10.90
CA LEU A 217 -1.30 3.78 10.88
C LEU A 217 -2.68 3.69 11.56
N GLY A 218 -2.90 4.44 12.65
CA GLY A 218 -4.13 4.37 13.45
C GLY A 218 -4.17 3.18 14.39
N GLU A 219 -5.38 2.77 14.81
CA GLU A 219 -5.60 1.62 15.69
C GLU A 219 -5.38 0.30 14.95
N VAL A 220 -4.62 -0.62 15.56
CA VAL A 220 -4.43 -1.98 15.06
C VAL A 220 -5.32 -2.96 15.83
N PHE A 221 -6.32 -3.53 15.17
CA PHE A 221 -7.14 -4.62 15.71
C PHE A 221 -6.84 -5.93 14.98
N ARG A 222 -6.96 -7.07 15.70
CA ARG A 222 -6.58 -8.39 15.21
C ARG A 222 -7.79 -9.24 14.90
N LEU A 223 -7.91 -9.68 13.64
CA LEU A 223 -8.89 -10.67 13.22
C LEU A 223 -8.18 -11.95 12.78
N ARG A 224 -8.65 -13.10 13.27
CA ARG A 224 -8.15 -14.39 12.79
C ARG A 224 -8.81 -14.70 11.46
N ARG A 225 -8.01 -15.09 10.48
CA ARG A 225 -8.55 -15.62 9.20
C ARG A 225 -9.42 -16.84 9.50
N PRO A 226 -10.66 -16.91 9.00
CA PRO A 226 -11.46 -18.12 9.11
C PRO A 226 -10.71 -19.30 8.48
N SER A 227 -10.48 -20.36 9.26
CA SER A 227 -9.95 -21.61 8.73
C SER A 227 -11.10 -22.39 8.06
N LYS A 228 -10.82 -23.10 6.96
CA LYS A 228 -11.78 -24.06 6.39
C LYS A 228 -11.87 -25.29 7.31
N ARG A 229 -12.63 -25.17 8.40
CA ARG A 229 -13.19 -26.29 9.17
C ARG A 229 -14.33 -25.79 10.05
N ALA A 230 -15.46 -25.53 9.42
CA ALA A 230 -16.77 -25.58 10.05
C ALA A 230 -17.80 -25.85 8.95
N GLY A 231 -18.24 -27.11 8.83
CA GLY A 231 -19.34 -27.47 7.92
C GLY A 231 -19.13 -28.73 7.08
N THR A 232 -19.02 -29.89 7.74
CA THR A 232 -19.76 -31.12 7.40
C THR A 232 -19.64 -32.05 8.60
N ALA A 233 -20.70 -32.13 9.42
CA ALA A 233 -20.89 -33.30 10.27
C ALA A 233 -21.19 -34.45 9.30
N GLU A 234 -20.27 -35.41 9.20
CA GLU A 234 -20.50 -36.65 8.48
C GLU A 234 -21.60 -37.42 9.23
N PRO A 235 -22.71 -37.82 8.59
CA PRO A 235 -23.73 -38.61 9.27
C PRO A 235 -23.12 -39.95 9.67
N ALA A 236 -23.22 -40.30 10.95
CA ALA A 236 -22.78 -41.59 11.47
C ALA A 236 -23.39 -42.72 10.64
N ARG A 237 -22.55 -43.59 10.07
CA ARG A 237 -23.01 -44.83 9.44
C ARG A 237 -23.68 -45.71 10.51
N PRO A 238 -24.91 -46.20 10.29
CA PRO A 238 -25.47 -47.24 11.14
C PRO A 238 -24.71 -48.56 10.95
N ALA A 239 -24.70 -49.35 12.03
CA ALA A 239 -23.98 -50.61 12.22
C ALA A 239 -24.36 -51.71 11.23
#